data_AF-A0A256HBB5-F1
#
_entry.id   AF-A0A256HBB5-F1
#
_cell.length_a   1.000
_cell.length_b   1.000
_cell.length_c   1.000
_cell.angle_alpha   90.00
_cell.angle_beta   90.00
_cell.angle_gamma   90.00
#
_symmetry.space_group_name_H-M   'P 1'
#
loop_
_entity.id
_entity.type
_entity.pdbx_description
1 polymer ?
#
loop_
_entity_poly.entity_id
_entity_poly.type
_entity_poly.pdbx_seq_one_letter_code
_entity_poly.pdbx_strand_id
1 'polypeptide(L)'
;MIDAALATDEGDEGVDLALTVTNDAEDPVTLRFRTGQRADFAAFESPAADAAGDPRRSTAGPVWRHGEGRAFTQALGTETLAPGGSATYEGTWRSPRPGVYLVVGTLTAEEHDAEATATVTVG
;
A
#
# COMPACT_ATOMS: atom_id res chain seq x y z
N MET A 1 -17.19 7.45 1.80
CA MET A 1 -16.23 6.50 2.39
C MET A 1 -15.14 6.30 1.36
N ILE A 2 -13.89 6.17 1.78
CA ILE A 2 -12.82 5.76 0.86
C ILE A 2 -12.55 4.29 1.13
N ASP A 3 -12.63 3.46 0.08
CA ASP A 3 -12.26 2.05 0.12
C ASP A 3 -10.90 1.83 -0.55
N ALA A 4 -10.24 0.71 -0.24
CA ALA A 4 -8.95 0.36 -0.79
C ALA A 4 -8.87 -1.12 -1.19
N ALA A 5 -8.21 -1.37 -2.32
CA ALA A 5 -7.83 -2.70 -2.77
C ALA A 5 -6.33 -2.71 -3.14
N LEU A 6 -5.63 -3.78 -2.77
CA LEU A 6 -4.21 -3.97 -3.07
C LEU A 6 -4.04 -5.15 -4.02
N ALA A 7 -3.37 -4.91 -5.15
CA ALA A 7 -2.91 -5.95 -6.05
C ALA A 7 -1.39 -6.11 -5.94
N THR A 8 -0.91 -7.35 -6.09
CA THR A 8 0.50 -7.71 -6.10
C THR A 8 0.79 -8.59 -7.30
N ASP A 9 1.89 -8.33 -8.00
CA ASP A 9 2.36 -9.16 -9.11
C ASP A 9 3.85 -9.47 -8.94
N GLU A 10 4.23 -10.74 -8.98
CA GLU A 10 5.64 -11.16 -8.92
C GLU A 10 6.22 -11.17 -10.33
N GLY A 11 7.29 -10.41 -10.54
CA GLY A 11 8.02 -10.34 -11.80
C GLY A 11 9.53 -10.48 -11.61
N ASP A 12 10.26 -10.44 -12.72
CA ASP A 12 11.72 -10.66 -12.74
C ASP A 12 12.52 -9.63 -11.90
N GLU A 13 11.97 -8.43 -11.70
CA GLU A 13 12.62 -7.34 -10.95
C GLU A 13 12.21 -7.26 -9.47
N GLY A 14 11.24 -8.07 -9.04
CA GLY A 14 10.67 -8.07 -7.70
C GLY A 14 9.14 -8.16 -7.71
N VAL A 15 8.50 -7.58 -6.71
CA VAL A 15 7.04 -7.58 -6.59
C VAL A 15 6.50 -6.17 -6.87
N ASP A 16 5.64 -6.05 -7.87
CA ASP A 16 4.89 -4.84 -8.16
C ASP A 16 3.63 -4.77 -7.31
N LEU A 17 3.35 -3.57 -6.81
CA LEU A 17 2.30 -3.28 -5.84
C LEU A 17 1.42 -2.17 -6.40
N ALA A 18 0.10 -2.36 -6.37
CA ALA A 18 -0.86 -1.37 -6.82
C ALA A 18 -1.99 -1.20 -5.79
N LEU A 19 -1.97 -0.07 -5.07
CA LEU A 19 -3.04 0.33 -4.16
C LEU A 19 -4.07 1.16 -4.94
N THR A 20 -5.25 0.58 -5.18
CA THR A 20 -6.38 1.31 -5.76
C THR A 20 -7.28 1.80 -4.64
N VAL A 21 -7.57 3.09 -4.68
CA VAL A 21 -8.39 3.80 -3.71
C VAL A 21 -9.63 4.32 -4.40
N THR A 22 -10.81 4.02 -3.87
CA THR A 22 -12.11 4.33 -4.51
C THR A 22 -12.96 5.20 -3.59
N ASN A 23 -13.58 6.23 -4.16
CA ASN A 23 -14.59 7.02 -3.46
C ASN A 23 -15.97 6.39 -3.58
N ASP A 24 -16.43 5.70 -2.54
CA ASP A 24 -17.76 5.11 -2.46
C ASP A 24 -18.82 6.08 -1.88
N ALA A 25 -18.47 7.35 -1.65
CA ALA A 25 -19.46 8.36 -1.29
C ALA A 25 -20.26 8.84 -2.51
N GLU A 26 -21.43 9.41 -2.23
CA GLU A 26 -22.27 10.10 -3.22
C GLU A 26 -21.72 11.50 -3.58
N ASP A 27 -20.81 12.04 -2.77
CA ASP A 27 -20.15 13.33 -2.96
C ASP A 27 -18.68 13.18 -3.35
N PRO A 28 -18.08 14.15 -4.07
CA PRO A 28 -16.64 14.16 -4.34
C PRO A 28 -15.81 14.21 -3.05
N VAL A 29 -14.71 13.45 -3.02
CA VAL A 29 -13.75 13.45 -1.90
C VAL A 29 -12.42 14.04 -2.36
N THR A 30 -11.85 14.95 -1.56
CA THR A 30 -10.54 15.55 -1.84
C THR A 30 -9.48 14.98 -0.92
N LEU A 31 -8.56 14.22 -1.49
CA LEU A 31 -7.37 13.70 -0.83
C LEU A 31 -6.32 14.81 -0.73
N ARG A 32 -5.79 15.04 0.47
CA ARG A 32 -4.74 16.03 0.73
C ARG A 32 -3.48 15.33 1.20
N PHE A 33 -2.32 15.69 0.65
CA PHE A 33 -1.05 15.04 0.94
C PHE A 33 -0.04 16.07 1.42
N ARG A 34 0.73 15.73 2.47
CA ARG A 34 1.76 16.62 3.04
C ARG A 34 3.07 16.62 2.24
N THR A 35 3.27 15.59 1.43
CA THR A 35 4.47 15.39 0.60
C THR A 35 4.07 14.83 -0.77
N GLY A 36 5.05 14.62 -1.64
CA GLY A 36 4.85 13.90 -2.90
C GLY A 36 4.50 12.41 -2.74
N GLN A 37 4.61 11.84 -1.54
CA GLN A 37 4.21 10.45 -1.28
C GLN A 37 2.69 10.33 -1.24
N ARG A 38 2.13 9.48 -2.11
CA ARG A 38 0.67 9.25 -2.22
C ARG A 38 0.20 7.96 -1.54
N ALA A 39 1.05 6.95 -1.56
CA ALA A 39 0.87 5.72 -0.82
C ALA A 39 2.20 5.28 -0.20
N ASP A 40 2.11 4.52 0.87
CA ASP A 40 3.23 3.73 1.38
C ASP A 40 2.88 2.24 1.33
N PHE A 41 3.92 1.41 1.29
CA PHE A 41 3.76 -0.03 1.30
C PHE A 41 4.72 -0.63 2.31
N ALA A 42 4.28 -1.69 2.99
CA ALA A 42 5.10 -2.43 3.94
C ALA A 42 4.88 -3.93 3.75
N ALA A 43 5.96 -4.71 3.77
CA ALA A 43 5.90 -6.16 3.71
C ALA A 43 6.26 -6.76 5.08
N PHE A 44 5.47 -7.72 5.54
CA PHE A 44 5.69 -8.48 6.78
C PHE A 44 5.86 -9.94 6.43
N GLU A 45 6.85 -10.60 7.04
CA GLU A 45 6.96 -12.06 6.95
C GLU A 45 5.68 -12.68 7.51
N SER A 46 4.99 -13.44 6.66
CA SER A 46 3.85 -14.23 7.10
C SER A 46 4.33 -15.67 7.27
N PRO A 47 4.10 -16.32 8.43
CA PRO A 47 4.08 -17.77 8.44
C PRO A 47 3.04 -18.23 7.39
N ALA A 48 3.26 -19.41 6.80
CA ALA A 48 2.50 -19.92 5.64
C ALA A 48 0.98 -19.68 5.74
N ALA A 49 0.27 -19.66 4.60
CA ALA A 49 -1.13 -19.21 4.48
C ALA A 49 -2.15 -19.84 5.46
N ASP A 50 -1.78 -20.90 6.16
CA ASP A 50 -2.55 -21.62 7.19
C ASP A 50 -2.25 -21.21 8.65
N ALA A 51 -1.25 -20.36 8.89
CA ALA A 51 -0.87 -19.92 10.21
C ALA A 51 -1.81 -18.80 10.73
N ALA A 52 -2.48 -19.07 11.85
CA ALA A 52 -3.40 -18.13 12.47
C ALA A 52 -2.64 -16.97 13.14
N GLY A 53 -2.77 -15.76 12.60
CA GLY A 53 -2.27 -14.52 13.21
C GLY A 53 -2.18 -13.38 12.20
N ASP A 54 -2.26 -12.13 12.68
CA ASP A 54 -1.95 -10.95 11.86
C ASP A 54 -0.43 -10.71 11.91
N PRO A 55 0.33 -10.91 10.81
CA PRO A 55 1.77 -10.70 10.75
C PRO A 55 2.22 -9.31 11.24
N ARG A 56 1.36 -8.30 11.14
CA ARG A 56 1.63 -6.93 11.61
C ARG A 56 1.75 -6.81 13.12
N ARG A 57 1.27 -7.81 13.88
CA ARG A 57 1.38 -7.87 15.34
C ARG A 57 2.72 -8.43 15.82
N SER A 58 3.58 -8.91 14.92
CA SER A 58 4.94 -9.34 15.25
C SER A 58 5.78 -8.17 15.77
N THR A 59 6.62 -8.42 16.77
CA THR A 59 7.56 -7.42 17.31
C THR A 59 8.72 -7.11 16.36
N ALA A 60 8.94 -7.92 15.32
CA ALA A 60 10.00 -7.71 14.34
C ALA A 60 9.71 -6.51 13.41
N GLY A 61 8.44 -6.09 13.28
CA GLY A 61 8.04 -5.07 12.31
C GLY A 61 8.09 -5.57 10.86
N PRO A 62 7.92 -4.68 9.88
CA PRO A 62 8.01 -5.04 8.48
C PRO A 62 9.45 -5.29 8.06
N VAL A 63 9.66 -6.28 7.18
CA VAL A 63 10.96 -6.58 6.59
C VAL A 63 11.34 -5.63 5.46
N TRP A 64 10.37 -4.88 4.95
CA TRP A 64 10.57 -3.86 3.93
C TRP A 64 9.49 -2.78 4.02
N ARG A 65 9.88 -1.54 3.69
CA ARG A 65 8.96 -0.41 3.50
C ARG A 65 9.33 0.38 2.26
N HIS A 66 8.31 0.75 1.47
CA HIS A 66 8.49 1.50 0.23
C HIS A 66 9.09 2.89 0.46
N GLY A 67 8.58 3.62 1.45
CA GLY A 67 9.07 4.96 1.76
C GLY A 67 10.47 5.00 2.39
N GLU A 68 10.98 3.88 2.91
CA GLU A 68 12.28 3.86 3.59
C GLU A 68 13.43 4.10 2.61
N GLY A 69 14.26 5.09 2.90
CA GLY A 69 15.38 5.48 2.04
C GLY A 69 14.99 6.22 0.75
N ARG A 70 13.70 6.54 0.54
CA ARG A 70 13.24 7.33 -0.59
C ARG A 70 13.03 8.80 -0.22
N ALA A 71 13.45 9.69 -1.12
CA ALA A 71 13.17 11.12 -0.99
C ALA A 71 11.85 11.45 -1.71
N PHE A 72 10.94 12.09 -0.99
CA PHE A 72 9.71 12.65 -1.56
C PHE A 72 9.78 14.17 -1.52
N THR A 73 9.22 14.82 -2.55
CA THR A 73 9.12 16.28 -2.58
C THR A 73 8.34 16.78 -1.37
N GLN A 74 8.80 17.86 -0.75
CA GLN A 74 8.13 18.49 0.39
C GLN A 74 7.07 19.50 -0.09
N ALA A 75 6.26 19.07 -1.06
CA ALA A 75 5.21 19.87 -1.65
C ALA A 75 3.85 19.28 -1.28
N LEU A 76 2.92 20.14 -0.87
CA LEU A 76 1.54 19.74 -0.64
C LEU A 76 0.90 19.32 -1.97
N GLY A 77 0.11 18.25 -1.93
CA GLY A 77 -0.62 17.74 -3.08
C GLY A 77 -2.09 17.61 -2.77
N THR A 78 -2.94 17.83 -3.77
CA THR A 78 -4.38 17.56 -3.67
C THR A 78 -4.85 16.76 -4.88
N GLU A 79 -5.77 15.85 -4.67
CA GLU A 79 -6.44 15.07 -5.71
C GLU A 79 -7.91 14.90 -5.35
N THR A 80 -8.82 15.08 -6.31
CA THR A 80 -10.25 14.95 -6.07
C THR A 80 -10.79 13.75 -6.82
N LEU A 81 -11.38 12.81 -6.08
CA LEU A 81 -12.10 11.68 -6.62
C LEU A 81 -13.58 12.03 -6.71
N ALA A 82 -14.15 11.92 -7.91
CA ALA A 82 -15.61 12.00 -8.11
C ALA A 82 -16.33 10.84 -7.37
N PRO A 83 -17.66 10.89 -7.20
CA PRO A 83 -18.43 9.74 -6.74
C PRO A 83 -18.18 8.51 -7.62
N GLY A 84 -17.79 7.38 -7.03
CA GLY A 84 -17.38 6.16 -7.73
C GLY A 84 -16.02 6.25 -8.46
N GLY A 85 -15.33 7.39 -8.38
CA GLY A 85 -14.01 7.59 -8.97
C GLY A 85 -12.92 6.90 -8.16
N SER A 86 -11.86 6.46 -8.84
CA SER A 86 -10.72 5.80 -8.22
C SER A 86 -9.39 6.35 -8.71
N ALA A 87 -8.35 6.13 -7.90
CA ALA A 87 -6.96 6.38 -8.24
C ALA A 87 -6.10 5.19 -7.81
N THR A 88 -5.08 4.87 -8.61
CA THR A 88 -4.14 3.78 -8.33
C THR A 88 -2.76 4.35 -8.09
N TYR A 89 -2.15 3.93 -6.98
CA TYR A 89 -0.79 4.30 -6.60
C TYR A 89 0.09 3.06 -6.60
N GLU A 90 1.27 3.18 -7.20
CA GLU A 90 2.13 2.04 -7.48
C GLU A 90 3.44 2.10 -6.67
N GLY A 91 4.03 0.93 -6.44
CA GLY A 91 5.36 0.77 -5.87
C GLY A 91 5.95 -0.58 -6.25
N THR A 92 7.27 -0.69 -6.20
CA THR A 92 7.97 -1.96 -6.48
C THR A 92 8.86 -2.32 -5.30
N TRP A 93 8.69 -3.53 -4.77
CA TRP A 93 9.61 -4.15 -3.85
C TRP A 93 10.65 -4.95 -4.62
N ARG A 94 11.85 -4.38 -4.78
CA ARG A 94 12.92 -4.98 -5.58
C ARG A 94 13.70 -6.03 -4.80
N SER A 95 14.00 -7.15 -5.47
CA SER A 95 14.82 -8.25 -4.95
C SER A 95 14.40 -8.74 -3.54
N PRO A 96 13.11 -9.06 -3.30
CA PRO A 96 12.68 -9.72 -2.08
C PRO A 96 13.40 -11.06 -1.92
N ARG A 97 13.56 -11.51 -0.67
CA ARG A 97 13.99 -12.90 -0.42
C ARG A 97 12.81 -13.83 -0.73
N PRO A 98 13.07 -15.08 -1.16
CA PRO A 98 12.01 -16.06 -1.30
C PRO A 98 11.26 -16.28 0.02
N GLY A 99 9.94 -16.37 -0.05
CA GLY A 99 9.10 -16.46 1.14
C GLY A 99 7.64 -16.06 0.90
N VAL A 100 6.84 -16.10 1.96
CA VAL A 100 5.44 -15.64 1.95
C VAL A 100 5.35 -14.37 2.77
N TYR A 101 4.72 -13.35 2.19
CA TYR A 101 4.65 -12.03 2.79
C TYR A 101 3.22 -11.50 2.78
N LEU A 102 2.84 -10.84 3.86
CA LEU A 102 1.69 -9.94 3.87
C LEU A 102 2.17 -8.55 3.48
N VAL A 103 1.70 -8.05 2.35
CA VAL A 103 1.89 -6.67 1.95
C VAL A 103 0.71 -5.85 2.45
N VAL A 104 1.02 -4.66 2.97
CA VAL A 104 0.07 -3.65 3.41
C VAL A 104 0.32 -2.41 2.56
N GLY A 105 -0.71 -1.91 1.88
CA GLY A 105 -0.68 -0.64 1.17
C GLY A 105 -1.55 0.36 1.90
N THR A 106 -1.01 1.54 2.20
CA THR A 106 -1.67 2.58 3.00
C THR A 106 -1.69 3.89 2.22
N LEU A 107 -2.87 4.52 2.11
CA LEU A 107 -3.01 5.88 1.59
C LEU A 107 -2.40 6.88 2.58
N THR A 108 -1.60 7.83 2.11
CA THR A 108 -0.93 8.83 2.96
C THR A 108 -1.68 10.16 3.03
N ALA A 109 -2.95 10.18 2.62
CA ALA A 109 -3.78 11.36 2.63
C ALA A 109 -4.15 11.77 4.07
N GLU A 110 -4.20 13.08 4.32
CA GLU A 110 -4.70 13.62 5.58
C GLU A 110 -6.21 13.42 5.70
N GLU A 111 -6.68 13.12 6.91
CA GLU A 111 -8.11 12.99 7.25
C GLU A 111 -8.86 11.86 6.52
N HIS A 112 -8.15 11.06 5.71
CA HIS A 112 -8.67 9.92 4.97
C HIS A 112 -7.76 8.71 5.17
N ASP A 113 -8.20 7.79 6.03
CA ASP A 113 -7.52 6.52 6.24
C ASP A 113 -8.09 5.49 5.26
N ALA A 114 -7.21 4.89 4.45
CA ALA A 114 -7.54 3.77 3.59
C ALA A 114 -6.33 2.83 3.50
N GLU A 115 -6.59 1.55 3.73
CA GLU A 115 -5.55 0.51 3.75
C GLU A 115 -6.10 -0.79 3.17
N ALA A 116 -5.27 -1.49 2.42
CA ALA A 116 -5.57 -2.82 1.94
C ALA A 116 -4.36 -3.75 2.09
N THR A 117 -4.63 -5.05 2.18
CA THR A 117 -3.59 -6.07 2.29
C THR A 117 -3.68 -7.10 1.19
N ALA A 118 -2.54 -7.70 0.85
CA ALA A 118 -2.43 -8.76 -0.13
C ALA A 118 -1.31 -9.72 0.30
N THR A 119 -1.53 -11.02 0.11
CA THR A 119 -0.48 -12.03 0.34
C THR A 119 0.23 -12.30 -0.96
N VAL A 120 1.57 -12.23 -0.94
CA VAL A 120 2.43 -12.58 -2.06
C VAL A 120 3.37 -13.71 -1.66
N THR A 121 3.57 -14.66 -2.59
CA THR A 121 4.64 -15.65 -2.48
C THR A 121 5.74 -15.23 -3.45
N VAL A 122 6.98 -15.24 -2.98
CA VAL A 122 8.19 -14.93 -3.76
C VAL A 122 9.00 -16.21 -3.90
N GLY A 123 9.37 -16.56 -5.14
CA GLY A 123 10.10 -17.77 -5.52
C GLY A 123 11.62 -17.70 -5.44
#